data_AF-C4P8A1-F1
#
_entry.id   AF-C4P8A1-F1
#
_cell.length_a   1.000
_cell.length_b   1.000
_cell.length_c   1.000
_cell.angle_alpha   90.00
_cell.angle_beta   90.00
_cell.angle_gamma   90.00
#
_symmetry.space_group_name_H-M   'P 1'
#
loop_
_entity.id
_entity.type
_entity.pdbx_description
1 polymer ?
#
loop_
_entity_poly.entity_id
_entity_poly.type
_entity_poly.pdbx_seq_one_letter_code
_entity_poly.pdbx_strand_id
1 'polypeptide(L)'
;MATPERKTDIGPPHYEKFLPPIVKKNYGKWAYHEIPEPGVMVHTAESGDKLFTVRAASPRILAVTTLRQFADLADKYCDGHLRFTSRNNVEFLLTDKGKIPALKKDLAALGYLV
;
A
#
# COMPACT_ATOMS: atom_id res chain seq x y z
N MET A 1 22.68 34.89 5.17
CA MET A 1 21.64 34.35 4.28
C MET A 1 20.30 34.53 4.96
N ALA A 2 19.29 35.09 4.28
CA ALA A 2 17.96 35.27 4.88
C ALA A 2 17.32 33.90 5.14
N THR A 3 16.74 33.71 6.32
CA THR A 3 15.98 32.50 6.66
C THR A 3 14.77 32.40 5.73
N PRO A 4 14.47 31.22 5.15
CA PRO A 4 13.31 31.06 4.29
C PRO A 4 12.02 31.39 5.04
N GLU A 5 11.08 32.03 4.34
CA GLU A 5 9.78 32.41 4.89
C GLU A 5 8.97 31.18 5.31
N ARG A 6 8.39 31.24 6.52
CA ARG A 6 7.65 30.13 7.12
C ARG A 6 6.35 29.89 6.35
N LYS A 7 6.14 28.66 5.87
CA LYS A 7 4.87 28.23 5.27
C LYS A 7 3.91 27.72 6.34
N THR A 8 2.66 28.21 6.34
CA THR A 8 1.56 27.76 7.22
C THR A 8 0.29 27.50 6.40
N ASP A 9 -0.73 26.87 7.00
CA ASP A 9 -2.06 26.67 6.39
C ASP A 9 -2.06 25.87 5.06
N ILE A 10 -1.04 25.03 4.86
CA ILE A 10 -0.81 24.30 3.60
C ILE A 10 -1.62 22.99 3.47
N GLY A 11 -2.27 22.54 4.55
CA GLY A 11 -3.01 21.27 4.58
C GLY A 11 -2.15 20.02 4.34
N PRO A 12 -2.78 18.86 4.09
CA PRO A 12 -2.07 17.65 3.71
C PRO A 12 -1.62 17.71 2.24
N PRO A 13 -0.57 16.98 1.85
CA PRO A 13 -0.29 16.79 0.44
C PRO A 13 -1.47 16.05 -0.22
N HIS A 14 -1.87 16.49 -1.42
CA HIS A 14 -2.98 15.89 -2.15
C HIS A 14 -2.75 14.39 -2.39
N TYR A 15 -3.71 13.55 -2.01
CA TYR A 15 -3.57 12.08 -1.99
C TYR A 15 -3.24 11.47 -3.36
N GLU A 16 -3.71 12.09 -4.45
CA GLU A 16 -3.40 11.63 -5.82
C GLU A 16 -1.91 11.61 -6.15
N LYS A 17 -1.07 12.32 -5.38
CA LYS A 17 0.39 12.26 -5.51
C LYS A 17 0.97 10.90 -5.09
N PHE A 18 0.21 10.11 -4.35
CA PHE A 18 0.65 8.84 -3.74
C PHE A 18 -0.20 7.65 -4.18
N LEU A 19 -1.09 7.82 -5.16
CA LEU A 19 -1.85 6.71 -5.70
C LEU A 19 -0.98 5.85 -6.63
N PRO A 20 -1.00 4.52 -6.50
CA PRO A 20 -0.42 3.65 -7.51
C PRO A 20 -0.96 4.00 -8.90
N PRO A 21 -0.15 3.93 -9.98
CA PRO A 21 -0.59 4.27 -11.33
C PRO A 21 -1.86 3.52 -11.76
N ILE A 22 -1.98 2.24 -11.42
CA ILE A 22 -3.19 1.43 -11.69
C ILE A 22 -4.43 1.95 -10.96
N VAL A 23 -4.28 2.46 -9.73
CA VAL A 23 -5.39 3.05 -8.97
C VAL A 23 -5.81 4.39 -9.57
N LYS A 24 -4.84 5.21 -9.97
CA LYS A 24 -5.12 6.50 -10.63
C LYS A 24 -5.82 6.30 -11.98
N LYS A 25 -5.35 5.34 -12.80
CA LYS A 25 -5.95 4.99 -14.09
C LYS A 25 -7.41 4.53 -13.95
N ASN A 26 -7.71 3.75 -12.92
CA ASN A 26 -9.03 3.12 -12.72
C ASN A 26 -9.84 3.79 -11.58
N TYR A 27 -9.51 5.03 -11.23
CA TYR A 27 -10.18 5.72 -10.12
C TYR A 27 -11.67 5.89 -10.40
N GLY A 28 -12.51 5.35 -9.51
CA GLY A 28 -13.96 5.32 -9.68
C GLY A 28 -14.50 4.34 -10.73
N LYS A 29 -13.64 3.47 -11.30
CA LYS A 29 -13.98 2.53 -12.39
C LYS A 29 -13.65 1.08 -12.02
N TRP A 30 -13.99 0.69 -10.80
CA TRP A 30 -13.81 -0.66 -10.28
C TRP A 30 -15.09 -1.47 -10.47
N ALA A 31 -14.99 -2.64 -11.09
CA ALA A 31 -16.15 -3.47 -11.38
C ALA A 31 -16.55 -4.30 -10.15
N TYR A 32 -15.59 -4.99 -9.53
CA TYR A 32 -15.82 -5.84 -8.36
C TYR A 32 -14.53 -6.14 -7.60
N HIS A 33 -14.69 -6.76 -6.42
CA HIS A 33 -13.58 -7.29 -5.64
C HIS A 33 -13.87 -8.73 -5.19
N GLU A 34 -12.81 -9.49 -4.93
CA GLU A 34 -12.88 -10.87 -4.44
C GLU A 34 -11.81 -11.09 -3.36
N ILE A 35 -12.05 -12.02 -2.45
CA ILE A 35 -11.11 -12.43 -1.40
C ILE A 35 -10.72 -13.88 -1.67
N PRO A 36 -9.65 -14.13 -2.46
CA PRO A 36 -9.26 -15.50 -2.82
C PRO A 36 -8.70 -16.30 -1.65
N GLU A 37 -8.09 -15.64 -0.67
CA GLU A 37 -7.56 -16.26 0.55
C GLU A 37 -7.47 -15.23 1.69
N PRO A 38 -7.34 -15.66 2.96
CA PRO A 38 -7.12 -14.74 4.08
C PRO A 38 -5.94 -13.79 3.84
N GLY A 39 -6.14 -12.51 4.14
CA GLY A 39 -5.15 -11.46 3.95
C GLY A 39 -4.94 -11.00 2.51
N VAL A 40 -5.60 -11.61 1.52
CA VAL A 40 -5.48 -11.23 0.10
C VAL A 40 -6.83 -10.87 -0.48
N MET A 41 -6.86 -9.74 -1.21
CA MET A 41 -8.04 -9.28 -1.95
C MET A 41 -7.61 -8.85 -3.35
N VAL A 42 -8.45 -9.08 -4.35
CA VAL A 42 -8.24 -8.57 -5.71
C VAL A 42 -9.37 -7.63 -6.07
N HIS A 43 -9.04 -6.47 -6.63
CA HIS A 43 -9.99 -5.59 -7.30
C HIS A 43 -9.81 -5.74 -8.80
N THR A 44 -10.91 -5.93 -9.53
CA THR A 44 -10.91 -5.95 -11.00
C THR A 44 -11.58 -4.66 -11.48
N ALA A 45 -10.86 -3.89 -12.30
CA ALA A 45 -11.38 -2.69 -12.93
C ALA A 45 -12.31 -3.04 -14.10
N GLU A 46 -13.14 -2.08 -14.52
CA GLU A 46 -13.96 -2.22 -15.74
C GLU A 46 -13.10 -2.48 -16.99
N SER A 47 -11.85 -1.99 -16.99
CA SER A 47 -10.85 -2.23 -18.04
C SER A 47 -10.28 -3.66 -18.05
N GLY A 48 -10.55 -4.45 -17.01
CA GLY A 48 -9.93 -5.76 -16.78
C GLY A 48 -8.62 -5.71 -15.98
N ASP A 49 -8.07 -4.53 -15.70
CA ASP A 49 -6.89 -4.36 -14.84
C ASP A 49 -7.16 -4.97 -13.45
N LYS A 50 -6.17 -5.66 -12.88
CA LYS A 50 -6.28 -6.30 -11.56
C LYS A 50 -5.27 -5.70 -10.58
N LEU A 51 -5.77 -5.34 -9.40
CA LEU A 51 -4.97 -4.89 -8.27
C LEU A 51 -5.10 -5.88 -7.12
N PHE A 52 -3.98 -6.48 -6.72
CA PHE A 52 -3.91 -7.40 -5.60
C PHE A 52 -3.48 -6.65 -4.35
N THR A 53 -4.26 -6.77 -3.28
CA THR A 53 -3.96 -6.20 -1.97
C THR A 53 -3.53 -7.32 -1.05
N VAL A 54 -2.33 -7.21 -0.47
CA VAL A 54 -1.88 -8.07 0.65
C VAL A 54 -1.94 -7.24 1.92
N ARG A 55 -2.80 -7.66 2.85
CA ARG A 55 -3.05 -6.98 4.12
C ARG A 55 -2.31 -7.69 5.23
N ALA A 56 -1.48 -6.96 5.97
CA ALA A 56 -0.79 -7.48 7.15
C ALA A 56 -1.20 -6.72 8.42
N ALA A 57 -1.30 -7.44 9.53
CA ALA A 57 -1.52 -6.86 10.84
C ALA A 57 -0.32 -6.00 11.25
N SER A 58 -0.59 -4.86 11.90
CA SER A 58 0.46 -4.05 12.54
C SER A 58 0.05 -3.68 13.97
N PRO A 59 0.99 -3.51 14.91
CA PRO A 59 0.68 -3.15 16.29
C PRO A 59 0.19 -1.70 16.48
N ARG A 60 -0.14 -0.97 15.40
CA ARG A 60 -0.49 0.47 15.34
C ARG A 60 0.67 1.40 15.75
N ILE A 61 1.27 1.19 16.91
CA ILE A 61 2.45 1.93 17.35
C ILE A 61 3.66 1.31 16.66
N LEU A 62 4.30 2.06 15.78
CA LEU A 62 5.42 1.60 14.96
C LEU A 62 6.65 2.47 15.19
N ALA A 63 7.82 1.84 15.23
CA ALA A 63 9.09 2.56 15.17
C ALA A 63 9.34 3.07 13.75
N VAL A 64 10.14 4.13 13.61
CA VAL A 64 10.53 4.63 12.28
C VAL A 64 11.31 3.58 11.47
N THR A 65 12.03 2.69 12.15
CA THR A 65 12.73 1.55 11.53
C THR A 65 11.74 0.58 10.89
N THR A 66 10.63 0.29 11.56
CA THR A 66 9.54 -0.53 11.01
C THR A 66 8.88 0.14 9.79
N LEU A 67 8.64 1.45 9.84
CA LEU A 67 8.10 2.18 8.68
C LEU A 67 9.04 2.10 7.47
N ARG A 68 10.35 2.20 7.69
CA ARG A 68 11.35 2.03 6.63
C ARG A 68 11.37 0.60 6.07
N GLN A 69 11.25 -0.43 6.92
CA GLN A 69 11.11 -1.81 6.45
C GLN A 69 9.87 -2.00 5.59
N PHE A 70 8.73 -1.40 5.93
CA PHE A 70 7.54 -1.43 5.09
C PHE A 70 7.74 -0.68 3.77
N ALA A 71 8.46 0.44 3.76
CA ALA A 71 8.83 1.14 2.55
C ALA A 71 9.74 0.28 1.65
N ASP A 72 10.75 -0.40 2.21
CA ASP A 72 11.63 -1.31 1.48
C ASP A 72 10.85 -2.47 0.83
N LEU A 73 9.85 -3.02 1.53
CA LEU A 73 8.95 -4.03 0.96
C LEU A 73 8.06 -3.45 -0.15
N ALA A 74 7.56 -2.22 0.01
CA ALA A 74 6.75 -1.56 -1.02
C ALA A 74 7.59 -1.24 -2.27
N ASP A 75 8.84 -0.81 -2.12
CA ASP A 75 9.76 -0.61 -3.24
C ASP A 75 10.04 -1.93 -3.98
N LYS A 76 10.24 -3.01 -3.22
CA LYS A 76 10.53 -4.35 -3.78
C LYS A 76 9.34 -4.97 -4.52
N TYR A 77 8.12 -4.80 -4.00
CA TYR A 77 6.95 -5.57 -4.46
C TYR A 77 5.83 -4.75 -5.09
N CYS A 78 5.74 -3.46 -4.79
CA CYS A 78 4.57 -2.61 -5.03
C CYS A 78 4.92 -1.25 -5.68
N ASP A 79 6.07 -1.16 -6.36
CA ASP A 79 6.57 0.05 -7.01
C ASP A 79 6.58 1.28 -6.08
N GLY A 80 6.88 1.07 -4.80
CA GLY A 80 6.96 2.11 -3.76
C GLY A 80 5.61 2.51 -3.14
N HIS A 81 4.53 1.78 -3.40
CA HIS A 81 3.20 2.11 -2.91
C HIS A 81 2.70 1.15 -1.83
N LEU A 82 2.22 1.72 -0.72
CA LEU A 82 1.47 1.03 0.32
C LEU A 82 0.41 1.97 0.89
N ARG A 83 -0.53 1.43 1.68
CA ARG A 83 -1.45 2.25 2.48
C ARG A 83 -1.75 1.62 3.83
N PHE A 84 -2.31 2.41 4.73
CA PHE A 84 -2.86 1.90 5.99
C PHE A 84 -4.38 1.90 5.94
N THR A 85 -4.98 0.87 6.55
CA THR A 85 -6.43 0.78 6.72
C THR A 85 -6.88 1.57 7.95
N SER A 86 -8.18 1.82 8.07
CA SER A 86 -8.78 2.48 9.25
C SER A 86 -8.59 1.71 10.57
N ARG A 87 -8.24 0.42 10.51
CA ARG A 87 -7.90 -0.42 11.67
C ARG A 87 -6.39 -0.61 11.87
N ASN A 88 -5.58 0.25 11.25
CA ASN A 88 -4.12 0.30 11.38
C ASN A 88 -3.37 -0.92 10.79
N ASN A 89 -4.04 -1.77 10.00
CA ASN A 89 -3.34 -2.76 9.18
C ASN A 89 -2.61 -2.08 8.03
N VAL A 90 -1.47 -2.62 7.61
CA VAL A 90 -0.74 -2.18 6.41
C VAL A 90 -1.21 -2.99 5.20
N GLU A 91 -1.36 -2.33 4.05
CA GLU A 91 -1.74 -2.94 2.79
C GLU A 91 -0.70 -2.62 1.70
N PHE A 92 -0.23 -3.68 1.07
CA PHE A 92 0.67 -3.67 -0.07
C PHE A 92 -0.14 -3.88 -1.35
N LEU A 93 0.12 -3.07 -2.39
CA LEU A 93 -0.72 -2.96 -3.59
C LEU A 93 0.06 -3.43 -4.82
N LEU A 94 -0.18 -4.67 -5.24
CA LEU A 94 0.58 -5.35 -6.29
C LEU A 94 -0.23 -5.44 -7.60
N THR A 95 0.45 -5.25 -8.72
CA THR A 95 -0.08 -5.53 -10.07
C THR A 95 0.29 -6.93 -10.56
N ASP A 96 1.35 -7.52 -9.99
CA ASP A 96 1.82 -8.87 -10.30
C ASP A 96 1.43 -9.87 -9.19
N LYS A 97 0.50 -10.79 -9.53
CA LYS A 97 0.05 -11.86 -8.63
C LYS A 97 1.18 -12.79 -8.19
N GLY A 98 2.21 -12.99 -9.04
CA GLY A 98 3.33 -13.90 -8.77
C GLY A 98 4.20 -13.47 -7.59
N LYS A 99 4.15 -12.19 -7.19
CA LYS A 99 4.92 -11.64 -6.06
C LYS A 99 4.27 -11.88 -4.70
N ILE A 100 2.99 -12.25 -4.64
CA ILE A 100 2.24 -12.42 -3.38
C ILE A 100 2.90 -13.43 -2.43
N PRO A 101 3.29 -14.65 -2.87
CA PRO A 101 3.90 -15.63 -1.97
C PRO A 101 5.22 -15.14 -1.36
N ALA A 102 6.03 -14.44 -2.15
CA ALA A 102 7.30 -13.88 -1.69
C ALA A 102 7.09 -12.76 -0.66
N LEU A 103 6.14 -11.85 -0.91
CA LEU A 103 5.79 -10.81 0.06
C LEU A 103 5.25 -11.39 1.38
N LYS A 104 4.36 -12.39 1.32
CA LYS A 104 3.83 -13.07 2.53
C LYS A 104 4.97 -13.70 3.35
N LYS A 105 5.96 -14.30 2.67
CA LYS A 105 7.13 -14.89 3.33
C LYS A 105 7.99 -13.83 4.02
N ASP A 106 8.27 -12.71 3.36
CA ASP A 106 9.06 -11.62 3.94
C ASP A 106 8.33 -10.97 5.13
N LEU A 107 7.02 -10.77 5.04
CA LEU A 107 6.19 -10.27 6.15
C LEU A 107 6.20 -11.21 7.35
N ALA A 108 6.06 -12.52 7.12
CA ALA A 108 6.11 -13.52 8.18
C ALA A 108 7.49 -13.56 8.84
N ALA A 109 8.58 -13.44 8.07
CA ALA A 109 9.94 -13.39 8.61
C ALA A 109 10.18 -12.15 9.49
N LEU A 110 9.46 -11.05 9.23
CA LEU A 110 9.47 -9.84 10.04
C LEU A 110 8.46 -9.88 11.21
N GLY A 111 7.67 -10.96 11.35
CA GLY A 111 6.71 -11.15 12.43
C GLY A 111 5.32 -10.55 12.18
N TYR A 112 4.97 -10.20 10.94
CA TYR A 112 3.66 -9.68 10.60
C TYR A 112 2.75 -10.77 10.02
N LEU A 113 1.57 -10.94 10.64
CA LEU A 113 0.55 -11.87 10.18
C LEU A 113 -0.20 -11.29 8.98
N VAL A 114 -0.40 -12.11 7.95
CA VAL A 114 -1.21 -11.82 6.76
C VAL A 114 -2.51 -12.60 6.83
#